data_AF-N6UFD1-F1
#
_entry.id   AF-N6UFD1-F1
#
_cell.length_a   1.000
_cell.length_b   1.000
_cell.length_c   1.000
_cell.angle_alpha   90.00
_cell.angle_beta   90.00
_cell.angle_gamma   90.00
#
_symmetry.space_group_name_H-M   'P 1'
#
loop_
_entity.id
_entity.type
_entity.pdbx_description
1 polymer ?
#
loop_
_entity_poly.entity_id
_entity_poly.type
_entity_poly.pdbx_seq_one_letter_code
_entity_poly.pdbx_strand_id
1 'polypeptide(L)'
;MRSEVVRFFAFLIGLCKITALPNNGTLDYCLTGYDESKACSIRGNLLAQPIWNHYAGYLCYNYTNSARFSQKFNATFKYVNCSGTIYHRPVPAAVVDNTTIALFDYKHEESAALLRKSFKTDELFDNFVKCCEEAEDCCTNAMNNENIVSTADFCPVVWDAWSCFPQTAVNTIQSLPCSSQAYQSPDKVCTLESEKSCQFNETIQLAEWNQQTDYSNCAIASIYLARYNYHVSALYVCIVCSLPAILIFLAIPVFRDNSRVILHRNLLISIVIRNVLTIMAKKIVIIDALLSPTASNQVMDNNPVGCRLLSFFVSAATNSTYACMMVDGYYLHKVIVRTFAKEPPLVFLYSLVAVLTFLPSIIWASIVAANERTSCWMVDTNGEQWSVDSFRMVILFINTVLLLDIVRVMISKMKQGGTTRQTKAAFRATLFLIPLFGLHIFITAKKIVINDTCWAEDIYDYFRYTMEASQGIFVAILFCYANAEVHNELNNLFRKLSIQLNQRLGWNFARTAARRRTTTATYVQPADFKNEF
;
A
#
# COMPACT_ATOMS: atom_id res chain seq x y z
N MET A 1 26.37 -19.19 10.83
CA MET A 1 27.30 -20.34 10.82
C MET A 1 27.07 -21.40 11.92
N ARG A 2 26.32 -21.13 13.00
CA ARG A 2 25.96 -22.15 14.01
C ARG A 2 24.64 -22.89 13.76
N SER A 3 23.89 -22.50 12.72
CA SER A 3 22.57 -23.06 12.35
C SER A 3 22.63 -24.13 11.23
N GLU A 4 23.74 -24.24 10.51
CA GLU A 4 23.88 -25.16 9.37
C GLU A 4 24.40 -26.54 9.82
N VAL A 5 25.17 -26.60 10.92
CA VAL A 5 25.74 -27.85 11.45
C VAL A 5 24.68 -28.73 12.13
N VAL A 6 23.60 -28.14 12.65
CA VAL A 6 22.48 -28.89 13.24
C VAL A 6 21.62 -29.56 12.16
N ARG A 7 21.50 -28.94 10.98
CA ARG A 7 20.78 -29.52 9.84
C ARG A 7 21.52 -30.69 9.19
N PHE A 8 22.86 -30.70 9.24
CA PHE A 8 23.67 -31.77 8.65
C PHE A 8 23.70 -33.04 9.51
N PHE A 9 23.62 -32.93 10.85
CA PHE A 9 23.57 -34.10 11.75
C PHE A 9 22.19 -34.75 11.88
N ALA A 10 21.10 -34.05 11.50
CA ALA A 10 19.76 -34.63 11.44
C ALA A 10 19.53 -35.54 10.21
N PHE A 11 20.43 -35.52 9.21
CA PHE A 11 20.25 -36.24 7.95
C PHE A 11 20.84 -37.68 7.98
N LEU A 12 21.56 -38.07 9.03
CA LEU A 12 22.35 -39.31 9.07
C LEU A 12 21.95 -40.32 10.17
N ILE A 13 20.91 -40.04 10.95
CA ILE A 13 20.41 -40.99 11.96
C ILE A 13 18.91 -41.20 11.77
N GLY A 14 18.58 -42.34 11.16
CA GLY A 14 17.34 -43.05 11.47
C GLY A 14 16.11 -42.59 10.70
N LEU A 15 15.71 -43.41 9.72
CA LEU A 15 14.35 -43.64 9.27
C LEU A 15 13.31 -43.34 10.38
N CYS A 16 12.74 -42.13 10.38
CA CYS A 16 11.54 -41.84 11.13
C CYS A 16 10.39 -42.51 10.39
N LYS A 17 10.08 -43.75 10.78
CA LYS A 17 8.83 -44.41 10.40
C LYS A 17 7.72 -43.53 10.97
N ILE A 18 7.10 -42.72 10.11
CA ILE A 18 5.90 -41.96 10.44
C ILE A 18 4.82 -42.99 10.77
N THR A 19 4.49 -43.15 12.04
CA THR A 19 3.50 -44.13 12.51
C THR A 19 2.09 -43.54 12.46
N ALA A 20 1.66 -43.17 11.24
CA ALA A 20 0.35 -42.60 11.00
C ALA A 20 -0.78 -43.42 11.67
N LEU A 21 -1.72 -42.72 12.31
CA LEU A 21 -2.82 -43.35 13.02
C LEU A 21 -3.70 -44.14 12.03
N PRO A 22 -3.99 -45.42 12.31
CA PRO A 22 -4.79 -46.24 11.41
C PRO A 22 -6.25 -45.77 11.39
N ASN A 23 -6.87 -45.80 10.22
CA ASN A 23 -8.27 -45.42 10.05
C ASN A 23 -9.28 -46.40 10.71
N ASN A 24 -8.83 -47.56 11.21
CA ASN A 24 -9.70 -48.58 11.81
C ASN A 24 -9.52 -48.66 13.34
N GLY A 25 -10.63 -48.51 14.08
CA GLY A 25 -10.69 -48.75 15.53
C GLY A 25 -10.96 -47.52 16.40
N THR A 26 -10.98 -47.74 17.71
CA THR A 26 -10.88 -46.73 18.78
C THR A 26 -9.43 -46.24 18.89
N LEU A 27 -9.25 -44.93 19.08
CA LEU A 27 -7.92 -44.32 19.25
C LEU A 27 -7.57 -44.25 20.73
N ASP A 28 -6.46 -44.86 21.15
CA ASP A 28 -5.89 -44.70 22.49
C ASP A 28 -4.94 -43.49 22.49
N TYR A 29 -5.49 -42.27 22.47
CA TYR A 29 -4.67 -41.04 22.48
C TYR A 29 -5.38 -39.88 23.15
N CYS A 30 -4.86 -39.43 24.30
CA CYS A 30 -5.35 -38.22 24.97
C CYS A 30 -4.20 -37.41 25.52
N LEU A 31 -4.39 -36.09 25.53
CA LEU A 31 -3.40 -35.16 26.03
C LEU A 31 -3.28 -35.27 27.54
N THR A 32 -2.04 -35.40 28.04
CA THR A 32 -1.75 -35.53 29.46
C THR A 32 -1.70 -34.16 30.13
N GLY A 33 -2.23 -34.04 31.35
CA GLY A 33 -2.20 -32.80 32.15
C GLY A 33 -3.47 -31.95 32.18
N TYR A 34 -4.62 -32.48 31.71
CA TYR A 34 -5.91 -31.80 31.78
C TYR A 34 -6.77 -32.25 32.97
N ASP A 35 -7.61 -31.35 33.48
CA ASP A 35 -8.56 -31.62 34.55
C ASP A 35 -9.81 -32.29 33.96
N GLU A 36 -10.03 -33.56 34.30
CA GLU A 36 -11.18 -34.35 33.81
C GLU A 36 -12.53 -33.77 34.28
N SER A 37 -12.54 -32.94 35.33
CA SER A 37 -13.74 -32.30 35.86
C SER A 37 -14.10 -30.98 35.18
N LYS A 38 -13.20 -30.42 34.37
CA LYS A 38 -13.39 -29.12 33.72
C LYS A 38 -14.13 -29.26 32.39
N ALA A 39 -15.16 -28.44 32.22
CA ALA A 39 -15.89 -28.29 30.96
C ALA A 39 -15.67 -26.90 30.36
N CYS A 40 -15.62 -26.83 29.03
CA CYS A 40 -15.42 -25.61 28.26
C CYS A 40 -16.51 -25.44 27.21
N SER A 41 -16.90 -24.19 26.93
CA SER A 41 -18.01 -23.85 26.03
C SER A 41 -17.53 -23.50 24.62
N ILE A 42 -17.87 -24.33 23.63
CA ILE A 42 -17.57 -24.10 22.21
C ILE A 42 -18.85 -23.88 21.41
N ARG A 43 -19.04 -22.68 20.87
CA ARG A 43 -20.25 -22.28 20.13
C ARG A 43 -21.55 -22.73 20.83
N GLY A 44 -21.61 -22.58 22.16
CA GLY A 44 -22.77 -22.97 23.00
C GLY A 44 -22.83 -24.44 23.42
N ASN A 45 -21.87 -25.28 23.01
CA ASN A 45 -21.78 -26.68 23.44
C ASN A 45 -20.73 -26.84 24.54
N LEU A 46 -21.09 -27.52 25.62
CA LEU A 46 -20.15 -27.91 26.66
C LEU A 46 -19.38 -29.17 26.23
N LEU A 47 -18.06 -29.10 26.36
CA LEU A 47 -17.13 -30.21 26.10
C LEU A 47 -16.19 -30.38 27.29
N ALA A 48 -15.89 -31.64 27.63
CA ALA A 48 -14.85 -31.93 28.60
C ALA A 48 -13.48 -31.48 28.06
N GLN A 49 -12.64 -30.95 28.95
CA GLN A 49 -11.32 -30.43 28.58
C GLN A 49 -10.43 -31.44 27.81
N PRO A 50 -10.41 -32.75 28.12
CA PRO A 50 -9.56 -33.72 27.40
C PRO A 50 -9.88 -33.87 25.90
N ILE A 51 -11.14 -33.63 25.51
CA ILE A 51 -11.57 -33.71 24.09
C ILE A 51 -11.66 -32.32 23.43
N TRP A 52 -11.47 -31.24 24.19
CA TRP A 52 -11.61 -29.85 23.74
C TRP A 52 -10.72 -29.55 22.52
N ASN A 53 -9.43 -29.87 22.61
CA ASN A 53 -8.45 -29.50 21.59
C ASN A 53 -8.78 -30.09 20.22
N HIS A 54 -9.32 -31.32 20.17
CA HIS A 54 -9.74 -31.93 18.91
C HIS A 54 -10.88 -31.16 18.25
N TYR A 55 -11.87 -30.72 19.04
CA TYR A 55 -12.99 -29.94 18.52
C TYR A 55 -12.57 -28.51 18.16
N ALA A 56 -11.80 -27.85 19.03
CA ALA A 56 -11.27 -26.52 18.80
C ALA A 56 -10.41 -26.47 17.53
N GLY A 57 -9.45 -27.40 17.40
CA GLY A 57 -8.62 -27.54 16.22
C GLY A 57 -9.43 -27.87 14.96
N TYR A 58 -10.44 -28.75 15.06
CA TYR A 58 -11.33 -29.01 13.93
C TYR A 58 -12.08 -27.75 13.49
N LEU A 59 -12.60 -26.95 14.41
CA LEU A 59 -13.29 -25.72 14.06
C LEU A 59 -12.33 -24.69 13.45
N CYS A 60 -11.14 -24.49 14.02
CA CYS A 60 -10.10 -23.67 13.42
C CYS A 60 -9.81 -24.10 11.98
N TYR A 61 -9.62 -25.40 11.73
CA TYR A 61 -9.36 -25.96 10.40
C TYR A 61 -10.55 -25.81 9.44
N ASN A 62 -11.75 -26.13 9.91
CA ASN A 62 -12.95 -26.15 9.08
C ASN A 62 -13.37 -24.73 8.66
N TYR A 63 -13.29 -23.76 9.58
CA TYR A 63 -13.60 -22.37 9.28
C TYR A 63 -12.48 -21.65 8.52
N THR A 64 -11.27 -22.22 8.45
CA THR A 64 -10.21 -21.68 7.58
C THR A 64 -10.68 -21.66 6.11
N ASN A 65 -10.45 -20.52 5.45
CA ASN A 65 -10.79 -20.30 4.04
C ASN A 65 -10.13 -21.36 3.13
N SER A 66 -10.90 -21.96 2.22
CA SER A 66 -10.44 -23.00 1.30
C SER A 66 -9.25 -22.56 0.43
N ALA A 67 -9.13 -21.26 0.13
CA ALA A 67 -8.04 -20.71 -0.68
C ALA A 67 -6.65 -20.84 -0.04
N ARG A 68 -6.57 -21.08 1.28
CA ARG A 68 -5.31 -21.28 2.01
C ARG A 68 -4.77 -22.70 1.93
N PHE A 69 -5.60 -23.64 1.50
CA PHE A 69 -5.24 -25.04 1.37
C PHE A 69 -4.73 -25.35 -0.04
N SER A 70 -3.70 -26.18 -0.12
CA SER A 70 -3.33 -26.89 -1.34
C SER A 70 -4.37 -27.98 -1.64
N GLN A 71 -4.76 -28.71 -0.60
CA GLN A 71 -5.83 -29.70 -0.63
C GLN A 71 -6.45 -29.77 0.78
N LYS A 72 -7.73 -29.38 0.92
CA LYS A 72 -8.42 -29.46 2.21
C LYS A 72 -8.87 -30.91 2.47
N PHE A 73 -8.52 -31.46 3.62
CA PHE A 73 -8.91 -32.83 3.98
C PHE A 73 -10.35 -32.89 4.51
N ASN A 74 -11.02 -34.01 4.25
CA ASN A 74 -12.34 -34.28 4.80
C ASN A 74 -12.24 -34.73 6.25
N ALA A 75 -13.22 -34.36 7.08
CA ALA A 75 -13.28 -34.79 8.47
C ALA A 75 -14.13 -36.07 8.64
N THR A 76 -13.73 -36.91 9.58
CA THR A 76 -14.47 -38.08 10.08
C THR A 76 -14.49 -38.05 11.61
N PHE A 77 -15.36 -38.85 12.23
CA PHE A 77 -15.48 -38.91 13.68
C PHE A 77 -15.00 -40.26 14.20
N LYS A 78 -14.15 -40.26 15.23
CA LYS A 78 -13.56 -41.47 15.83
C LYS A 78 -13.71 -41.42 17.35
N TYR A 79 -13.98 -42.58 17.96
CA TYR A 79 -14.00 -42.68 19.41
C TYR A 79 -12.58 -42.72 19.96
N VAL A 80 -12.36 -41.99 21.04
CA VAL A 80 -11.07 -41.92 21.72
C VAL A 80 -11.23 -42.50 23.11
N ASN A 81 -10.24 -43.28 23.52
CA ASN A 81 -10.13 -43.87 24.84
C ASN A 81 -9.00 -43.15 25.60
N CYS A 82 -9.37 -42.46 26.68
CA CYS A 82 -8.44 -41.72 27.52
C CYS A 82 -8.25 -42.46 28.84
N SER A 83 -7.06 -43.00 29.09
CA SER A 83 -6.71 -43.58 30.40
C SER A 83 -7.71 -44.64 30.92
N GLY A 84 -8.37 -45.37 30.02
CA GLY A 84 -9.40 -46.37 30.35
C GLY A 84 -10.84 -45.84 30.37
N THR A 85 -11.05 -44.54 30.18
CA THR A 85 -12.36 -43.90 30.03
C THR A 85 -12.66 -43.68 28.55
N ILE A 86 -13.68 -44.38 28.05
CA ILE A 86 -14.20 -44.15 26.70
C ILE A 86 -15.18 -42.99 26.75
N TYR A 87 -14.84 -41.88 26.10
CA TYR A 87 -15.76 -40.76 25.96
C TYR A 87 -16.87 -41.12 24.95
N HIS A 88 -18.13 -40.95 25.36
CA HIS A 88 -19.29 -41.22 24.49
C HIS A 88 -19.39 -40.26 23.28
N ARG A 89 -18.62 -39.17 23.26
CA ARG A 89 -18.60 -38.21 22.16
C ARG A 89 -17.40 -38.51 21.25
N PRO A 90 -17.61 -38.86 19.96
CA PRO A 90 -16.50 -39.14 19.05
C PRO A 90 -15.82 -37.82 18.63
N VAL A 91 -14.49 -37.81 18.55
CA VAL A 91 -13.70 -36.63 18.19
C VAL A 91 -13.53 -36.53 16.68
N PRO A 92 -13.41 -35.31 16.12
CA PRO A 92 -13.12 -35.12 14.71
C PRO A 92 -11.65 -35.47 14.38
N ALA A 93 -11.44 -36.10 13.22
CA ALA A 93 -10.14 -36.44 12.66
C ALA A 93 -10.14 -36.21 11.13
N ALA A 94 -9.05 -35.68 10.58
CA ALA A 94 -8.86 -35.50 9.15
C ALA A 94 -8.51 -36.83 8.47
N VAL A 95 -9.14 -37.11 7.34
CA VAL A 95 -8.79 -38.24 6.47
C VAL A 95 -7.74 -37.78 5.48
N VAL A 96 -6.51 -38.29 5.64
CA VAL A 96 -5.39 -37.95 4.77
C VAL A 96 -5.42 -38.87 3.55
N ASP A 97 -5.45 -40.17 3.78
CA ASP A 97 -5.65 -41.22 2.78
C ASP A 97 -6.69 -42.25 3.28
N ASN A 98 -7.03 -43.24 2.45
CA ASN A 98 -7.97 -44.30 2.85
C ASN A 98 -7.53 -45.07 4.11
N THR A 99 -6.24 -45.10 4.43
CA THR A 99 -5.66 -45.85 5.54
C THR A 99 -5.20 -45.00 6.72
N THR A 100 -5.01 -43.68 6.54
CA THR A 100 -4.36 -42.79 7.50
C THR A 100 -5.27 -41.64 7.92
N ILE A 101 -5.30 -41.39 9.22
CA ILE A 101 -6.01 -40.24 9.78
C ILE A 101 -5.04 -39.35 10.56
N ALA A 102 -5.36 -38.05 10.60
CA ALA A 102 -4.66 -37.06 11.41
C ALA A 102 -5.65 -36.43 12.39
N LEU A 103 -5.30 -36.38 13.66
CA LEU A 103 -6.10 -35.66 14.65
C LEU A 103 -5.95 -34.16 14.44
N PHE A 104 -7.03 -33.40 14.67
CA PHE A 104 -6.95 -31.94 14.71
C PHE A 104 -6.32 -31.45 16.03
N ASP A 105 -5.12 -31.95 16.31
CA ASP A 105 -4.33 -31.63 17.49
C ASP A 105 -2.93 -31.20 17.03
N TYR A 106 -2.57 -29.97 17.36
CA TYR A 106 -1.30 -29.37 16.98
C TYR A 106 -0.14 -29.85 17.86
N LYS A 107 -0.41 -30.38 19.06
CA LYS A 107 0.62 -30.92 19.97
C LYS A 107 1.12 -32.28 19.52
N HIS A 108 0.32 -33.00 18.75
CA HIS A 108 0.72 -34.28 18.20
C HIS A 108 1.57 -34.07 16.94
N GLU A 109 2.90 -34.22 17.06
CA GLU A 109 3.85 -33.95 15.97
C GLU A 109 3.50 -34.64 14.65
N GLU A 110 3.06 -35.90 14.68
CA GLU A 110 2.73 -36.64 13.45
C GLU A 110 1.47 -36.10 12.77
N SER A 111 0.42 -35.78 13.53
CA SER A 111 -0.83 -35.23 12.99
C SER A 111 -0.62 -33.80 12.52
N ALA A 112 0.15 -32.99 13.25
CA ALA A 112 0.57 -31.67 12.83
C ALA A 112 1.37 -31.71 11.52
N ALA A 113 2.31 -32.65 11.37
CA ALA A 113 3.09 -32.83 10.13
C ALA A 113 2.22 -33.24 8.94
N LEU A 114 1.18 -34.06 9.17
CA LEU A 114 0.20 -34.44 8.14
C LEU A 114 -0.71 -33.26 7.75
N LEU A 115 -1.25 -32.55 8.74
CA LEU A 115 -2.10 -31.38 8.50
C LEU A 115 -1.34 -30.24 7.81
N ARG A 116 -0.06 -30.04 8.12
CA ARG A 116 0.81 -29.04 7.48
C ARG A 116 0.85 -29.19 5.95
N LYS A 117 0.86 -30.43 5.44
CA LYS A 117 0.84 -30.71 4.00
C LYS A 117 -0.44 -30.26 3.29
N SER A 118 -1.53 -30.04 4.04
CA SER A 118 -2.79 -29.54 3.46
C SER A 118 -2.73 -28.05 3.12
N PHE A 119 -1.83 -27.27 3.74
CA PHE A 119 -1.69 -25.83 3.54
C PHE A 119 -0.76 -25.49 2.36
N LYS A 120 -0.89 -24.28 1.80
CA LYS A 120 -0.03 -23.79 0.71
C LYS A 120 1.36 -23.35 1.16
N THR A 121 1.45 -22.74 2.34
CA THR A 121 2.69 -22.21 2.91
C THR A 121 2.73 -22.52 4.41
N ASP A 122 3.95 -22.54 4.96
CA ASP A 122 4.17 -22.79 6.38
C ASP A 122 3.53 -21.71 7.27
N GLU A 123 3.59 -20.45 6.83
CA GLU A 123 2.97 -19.32 7.54
C GLU A 123 1.44 -19.46 7.69
N LEU A 124 0.77 -20.02 6.69
CA LEU A 124 -0.68 -20.29 6.77
C LEU A 124 -0.99 -21.42 7.76
N PHE A 125 -0.09 -22.40 7.90
CA PHE A 125 -0.20 -23.44 8.91
C PHE A 125 0.09 -22.88 10.32
N ASP A 126 1.05 -21.98 10.47
CA ASP A 126 1.35 -21.34 11.75
C ASP A 126 0.16 -20.52 12.26
N ASN A 127 -0.60 -19.86 11.38
CA ASN A 127 -1.87 -19.23 11.75
C ASN A 127 -2.88 -20.24 12.30
N PHE A 128 -2.93 -21.46 11.74
CA PHE A 128 -3.80 -22.54 12.23
C PHE A 128 -3.38 -23.00 13.62
N VAL A 129 -2.08 -23.19 13.85
CA VAL A 129 -1.53 -23.51 15.17
C VAL A 129 -1.89 -22.42 16.18
N LYS A 130 -1.70 -21.14 15.82
CA LYS A 130 -2.03 -20.00 16.68
C LYS A 130 -3.51 -19.97 17.08
N CYS A 131 -4.42 -20.28 16.15
CA CYS A 131 -5.85 -20.43 16.47
C CYS A 131 -6.10 -21.52 17.52
N CYS A 132 -5.38 -22.65 17.43
CA CYS A 132 -5.51 -23.74 18.39
C CYS A 132 -4.94 -23.36 19.76
N GLU A 133 -3.82 -22.64 19.81
CA GLU A 133 -3.22 -22.11 21.03
C GLU A 133 -4.16 -21.10 21.73
N GLU A 134 -4.73 -20.16 20.98
CA GLU A 134 -5.73 -19.20 21.49
C GLU A 134 -6.99 -19.91 22.03
N ALA A 135 -7.43 -20.99 21.38
CA ALA A 135 -8.56 -21.79 21.85
C ALA A 135 -8.26 -22.56 23.13
N GLU A 136 -7.03 -23.06 23.28
CA GLU A 136 -6.58 -23.73 24.50
C GLU A 136 -6.46 -22.74 25.66
N ASP A 137 -5.88 -21.56 25.42
CA ASP A 137 -5.79 -20.47 26.40
C ASP A 137 -7.19 -20.04 26.88
N CYS A 138 -8.14 -19.91 25.95
CA CYS A 138 -9.54 -19.62 26.27
C CYS A 138 -10.15 -20.63 27.25
N CYS A 139 -10.00 -21.93 26.99
CA CYS A 139 -10.54 -22.97 27.86
C CYS A 139 -9.78 -23.06 29.20
N THR A 140 -8.46 -22.88 29.19
CA THR A 140 -7.63 -23.06 30.38
C THR A 140 -7.73 -21.87 31.33
N ASN A 141 -7.63 -20.65 30.80
CA ASN A 141 -7.47 -19.43 31.59
C ASN A 141 -8.74 -18.55 31.64
N ALA A 142 -9.53 -18.50 30.57
CA ALA A 142 -10.73 -17.62 30.52
C ALA A 142 -12.02 -18.31 31.01
N MET A 143 -12.15 -19.63 30.82
CA MET A 143 -13.35 -20.40 31.18
C MET A 143 -13.25 -21.07 32.55
N ASN A 144 -14.30 -20.92 33.35
CA ASN A 144 -14.52 -21.52 34.65
C ASN A 144 -15.96 -22.06 34.74
N ASN A 145 -16.23 -22.97 35.68
CA ASN A 145 -17.55 -23.61 35.82
C ASN A 145 -18.73 -22.65 36.03
N GLU A 146 -18.48 -21.44 36.54
CA GLU A 146 -19.52 -20.41 36.74
C GLU A 146 -19.78 -19.56 35.48
N ASN A 147 -18.73 -19.22 34.73
CA ASN A 147 -18.82 -18.24 33.65
C ASN A 147 -19.19 -18.87 32.29
N ILE A 148 -19.14 -20.20 32.17
CA ILE A 148 -19.56 -20.95 30.98
C ILE A 148 -21.09 -21.16 30.92
N VAL A 149 -21.81 -20.83 32.00
CA VAL A 149 -23.26 -20.98 32.09
C VAL A 149 -23.92 -19.63 31.84
N SER A 150 -24.98 -19.62 31.03
CA SER A 150 -25.73 -18.39 30.77
C SER A 150 -26.57 -17.96 31.97
N THR A 151 -26.67 -16.65 32.18
CA THR A 151 -27.47 -16.02 33.24
C THR A 151 -28.47 -15.03 32.63
N ALA A 152 -29.41 -14.50 33.42
CA ALA A 152 -30.33 -13.46 32.93
C ALA A 152 -29.60 -12.17 32.51
N ASP A 153 -28.50 -11.85 33.20
CA ASP A 153 -27.79 -10.58 33.05
C ASP A 153 -26.57 -10.66 32.11
N PHE A 154 -25.99 -11.85 31.96
CA PHE A 154 -24.73 -12.04 31.20
C PHE A 154 -24.77 -13.26 30.28
N CYS A 155 -24.29 -13.07 29.06
CA CYS A 155 -23.93 -14.15 28.16
C CYS A 155 -22.64 -14.85 28.64
N PRO A 156 -22.54 -16.18 28.50
CA PRO A 156 -21.41 -16.96 29.04
C PRO A 156 -20.12 -16.75 28.23
N VAL A 157 -18.97 -17.09 28.82
CA VAL A 157 -17.71 -17.17 28.08
C VAL A 157 -17.83 -18.27 27.01
N VAL A 158 -17.49 -17.96 25.76
CA VAL A 158 -17.63 -18.90 24.64
C VAL A 158 -16.50 -18.78 23.63
N TRP A 159 -15.98 -19.92 23.18
CA TRP A 159 -15.11 -19.98 22.00
C TRP A 159 -15.98 -20.07 20.75
N ASP A 160 -15.86 -19.10 19.83
CA ASP A 160 -16.72 -19.03 18.65
C ASP A 160 -16.16 -19.78 17.42
N ALA A 161 -14.99 -20.42 17.56
CA ALA A 161 -14.12 -21.05 16.56
C ALA A 161 -12.86 -20.25 16.19
N TRP A 162 -12.85 -18.94 16.39
CA TRP A 162 -11.72 -18.07 16.05
C TRP A 162 -11.27 -17.17 17.20
N SER A 163 -12.20 -16.75 18.06
CA SER A 163 -11.97 -15.82 19.16
C SER A 163 -12.68 -16.29 20.45
N CYS A 164 -12.09 -15.93 21.59
CA CYS A 164 -12.62 -16.19 22.92
C CYS A 164 -13.45 -15.01 23.42
N PHE A 165 -14.77 -15.12 23.38
CA PHE A 165 -15.64 -14.05 23.88
C PHE A 165 -15.78 -14.11 25.40
N PRO A 166 -15.41 -13.06 26.14
CA PRO A 166 -15.56 -13.01 27.59
C PRO A 166 -17.04 -12.92 27.99
N GLN A 167 -17.31 -12.99 29.29
CA GLN A 167 -18.64 -12.78 29.82
C GLN A 167 -19.08 -11.32 29.56
N THR A 168 -20.24 -11.16 28.93
CA THR A 168 -20.70 -9.86 28.43
C THR A 168 -22.15 -9.61 28.87
N ALA A 169 -22.44 -8.37 29.27
CA ALA A 169 -23.77 -7.98 29.74
C ALA A 169 -24.82 -8.04 28.62
N VAL A 170 -26.07 -8.32 28.98
CA VAL A 170 -27.18 -8.39 28.03
C VAL A 170 -27.41 -7.05 27.32
N ASN A 171 -27.85 -7.11 26.06
CA ASN A 171 -28.06 -5.94 25.18
C ASN A 171 -26.80 -5.11 24.91
N THR A 172 -25.62 -5.72 25.00
CA THR A 172 -24.35 -5.08 24.62
C THR A 172 -23.65 -5.84 23.48
N ILE A 173 -22.76 -5.13 22.79
CA ILE A 173 -21.91 -5.69 21.73
C ILE A 173 -20.49 -5.78 22.30
N GLN A 174 -19.91 -6.98 22.22
CA GLN A 174 -18.53 -7.22 22.60
C GLN A 174 -17.65 -7.16 21.37
N SER A 175 -16.66 -6.29 21.40
CA SER A 175 -15.61 -6.19 20.37
C SER A 175 -14.32 -6.84 20.86
N LEU A 176 -13.64 -7.56 19.98
CA LEU A 176 -12.34 -8.20 20.23
C LEU A 176 -11.45 -8.05 19.00
N PRO A 177 -10.11 -8.01 19.17
CA PRO A 177 -9.20 -7.99 18.03
C PRO A 177 -9.43 -9.23 17.15
N CYS A 178 -9.43 -9.03 15.83
CA CYS A 178 -9.63 -10.12 14.88
C CYS A 178 -8.56 -11.21 15.04
N SER A 179 -8.98 -12.47 14.99
CA SER A 179 -8.07 -13.62 15.01
C SER A 179 -7.09 -13.58 13.84
N SER A 180 -5.89 -14.15 14.04
CA SER A 180 -4.91 -14.39 12.98
C SER A 180 -5.51 -15.15 11.78
N GLN A 181 -6.54 -15.95 12.02
CA GLN A 181 -7.29 -16.65 10.99
C GLN A 181 -8.10 -15.72 10.07
N ALA A 182 -8.52 -14.55 10.53
CA ALA A 182 -9.27 -13.61 9.71
C ALA A 182 -8.37 -12.83 8.73
N TYR A 183 -7.08 -12.65 9.06
CA TYR A 183 -6.17 -11.86 8.25
C TYR A 183 -5.63 -12.63 7.04
N GLN A 184 -5.72 -12.04 5.84
CA GLN A 184 -5.21 -12.63 4.59
C GLN A 184 -3.71 -12.39 4.36
N SER A 185 -3.12 -11.42 5.07
CA SER A 185 -1.70 -11.07 5.00
C SER A 185 -1.12 -11.01 6.43
N PRO A 186 0.14 -11.41 6.64
CA PRO A 186 0.83 -11.29 7.93
C PRO A 186 1.06 -9.84 8.37
N ASP A 187 0.96 -8.88 7.45
CA ASP A 187 1.07 -7.47 7.77
C ASP A 187 -0.15 -7.01 8.55
N LYS A 188 -0.01 -6.93 9.88
CA LYS A 188 -0.97 -6.24 10.74
C LYS A 188 -0.95 -4.76 10.37
N VAL A 189 -1.86 -4.37 9.47
CA VAL A 189 -2.07 -2.96 9.09
C VAL A 189 -2.45 -2.20 10.34
N CYS A 190 -3.56 -2.60 10.95
CA CYS A 190 -4.03 -2.03 12.21
C CYS A 190 -4.77 -3.11 13.00
N THR A 191 -5.12 -2.81 14.24
CA THR A 191 -5.96 -3.72 15.04
C THR A 191 -7.40 -3.58 14.57
N LEU A 192 -7.85 -4.51 13.72
CA LEU A 192 -9.26 -4.66 13.36
C LEU A 192 -9.98 -5.45 14.45
N GLU A 193 -11.28 -5.21 14.60
CA GLU A 193 -12.11 -5.85 15.63
C GLU A 193 -13.27 -6.64 15.02
N SER A 194 -13.52 -7.82 15.59
CA SER A 194 -14.72 -8.62 15.37
C SER A 194 -15.75 -8.32 16.45
N GLU A 195 -17.04 -8.33 16.09
CA GLU A 195 -18.12 -7.94 16.98
C GLU A 195 -19.10 -9.10 17.21
N LYS A 196 -19.52 -9.30 18.46
CA LYS A 196 -20.56 -10.27 18.82
C LYS A 196 -21.60 -9.64 19.73
N SER A 197 -22.86 -9.82 19.38
CA SER A 197 -23.99 -9.25 20.13
C SER A 197 -24.53 -10.25 21.16
N CYS A 198 -24.66 -9.79 22.41
CA CYS A 198 -25.35 -10.51 23.48
C CYS A 198 -26.78 -9.95 23.63
N GLN A 199 -27.78 -10.82 23.53
CA GLN A 199 -29.20 -10.44 23.55
C GLN A 199 -29.96 -11.19 24.63
N PHE A 200 -31.05 -10.61 25.14
CA PHE A 200 -31.92 -11.30 26.09
C PHE A 200 -32.97 -12.11 25.34
N ASN A 201 -33.03 -13.42 25.58
CA ASN A 201 -34.04 -14.27 24.96
C ASN A 201 -35.23 -14.42 25.91
N GLU A 202 -36.35 -13.75 25.57
CA GLU A 202 -37.57 -13.74 26.37
C GLU A 202 -38.18 -15.13 26.58
N THR A 203 -37.97 -16.05 25.65
CA THR A 203 -38.54 -17.41 25.67
C THR A 203 -37.88 -18.29 26.73
N ILE A 204 -36.56 -18.17 26.89
CA ILE A 204 -35.77 -18.97 27.83
C ILE A 204 -35.40 -18.18 29.10
N GLN A 205 -35.76 -16.90 29.16
CA GLN A 205 -35.44 -15.97 30.26
C GLN A 205 -33.93 -15.90 30.60
N LEU A 206 -33.08 -16.06 29.59
CA LEU A 206 -31.63 -16.08 29.72
C LEU A 206 -30.99 -15.23 28.64
N ALA A 207 -29.79 -14.72 28.92
CA ALA A 207 -28.95 -14.09 27.92
C ALA A 207 -28.49 -15.14 26.88
N GLU A 208 -28.42 -14.74 25.62
CA GLU A 208 -27.99 -15.61 24.54
C GLU A 208 -27.09 -14.83 23.58
N TRP A 209 -26.00 -15.48 23.19
CA TRP A 209 -25.14 -14.95 22.13
C TRP A 209 -25.83 -15.11 20.77
N ASN A 210 -25.70 -14.09 19.92
CA ASN A 210 -26.01 -14.30 18.51
C ASN A 210 -25.13 -15.43 17.93
N GLN A 211 -25.73 -16.30 17.12
CA GLN A 211 -25.09 -17.49 16.56
C GLN A 211 -23.92 -17.13 15.64
N GLN A 212 -24.01 -15.99 14.96
CA GLN A 212 -22.98 -15.48 14.06
C GLN A 212 -22.25 -14.29 14.72
N THR A 213 -20.92 -14.36 14.68
CA THR A 213 -20.05 -13.24 15.01
C THR A 213 -19.79 -12.44 13.74
N ASP A 214 -19.82 -11.12 13.82
CA ASP A 214 -19.52 -10.26 12.69
C ASP A 214 -17.99 -10.09 12.54
N TYR A 215 -17.44 -10.74 11.51
CA TYR A 215 -16.04 -10.62 11.09
C TYR A 215 -15.87 -9.75 9.83
N SER A 216 -16.92 -9.02 9.39
CA SER A 216 -16.86 -8.19 8.18
C SER A 216 -15.80 -7.08 8.29
N ASN A 217 -15.65 -6.52 9.49
CA ASN A 217 -14.63 -5.53 9.82
C ASN A 217 -13.19 -6.08 9.79
N CYS A 218 -13.00 -7.41 9.81
CA CYS A 218 -11.68 -8.04 9.74
C CYS A 218 -11.15 -8.18 8.29
N ALA A 219 -11.96 -7.84 7.28
CA ALA A 219 -11.56 -7.95 5.89
C ALA A 219 -10.64 -6.78 5.46
N ILE A 220 -9.32 -7.01 5.43
CA ILE A 220 -8.35 -5.98 5.02
C ILE A 220 -8.55 -5.51 3.56
N ALA A 221 -9.05 -6.39 2.68
CA ALA A 221 -9.16 -6.11 1.25
C ALA A 221 -10.01 -4.86 0.94
N SER A 222 -11.09 -4.62 1.70
CA SER A 222 -11.95 -3.45 1.53
C SER A 222 -11.23 -2.13 1.85
N ILE A 223 -10.38 -2.14 2.88
CA ILE A 223 -9.56 -1.00 3.30
C ILE A 223 -8.54 -0.65 2.20
N TYR A 224 -7.78 -1.64 1.71
CA TYR A 224 -6.84 -1.41 0.61
C TYR A 224 -7.54 -0.93 -0.67
N LEU A 225 -8.71 -1.48 -0.98
CA LEU A 225 -9.49 -1.06 -2.13
C LEU A 225 -9.88 0.42 -2.04
N ALA A 226 -10.36 0.88 -0.87
CA ALA A 226 -10.69 2.29 -0.63
C ALA A 226 -9.46 3.19 -0.78
N ARG A 227 -8.35 2.83 -0.12
CA ARG A 227 -7.07 3.56 -0.18
C ARG A 227 -6.53 3.67 -1.61
N TYR A 228 -6.52 2.56 -2.37
CA TYR A 228 -6.03 2.54 -3.75
C TYR A 228 -6.94 3.26 -4.73
N ASN A 229 -8.27 3.17 -4.55
CA ASN A 229 -9.21 3.95 -5.37
C ASN A 229 -9.05 5.45 -5.13
N TYR A 230 -8.86 5.88 -3.87
CA TYR A 230 -8.53 7.27 -3.58
C TYR A 230 -7.24 7.72 -4.28
N HIS A 231 -6.17 6.92 -4.16
CA HIS A 231 -4.90 7.24 -4.81
C HIS A 231 -5.07 7.36 -6.34
N VAL A 232 -5.76 6.43 -6.99
CA VAL A 232 -6.03 6.50 -8.44
C VAL A 232 -6.78 7.79 -8.81
N SER A 233 -7.80 8.16 -8.03
CA SER A 233 -8.54 9.41 -8.25
C SER A 233 -7.64 10.65 -8.11
N ALA A 234 -6.78 10.70 -7.09
CA ALA A 234 -5.84 11.80 -6.90
C ALA A 234 -4.84 11.92 -8.06
N LEU A 235 -4.30 10.79 -8.55
CA LEU A 235 -3.40 10.77 -9.71
C LEU A 235 -4.10 11.24 -10.99
N TYR A 236 -5.38 10.87 -11.19
CA TYR A 236 -6.17 11.32 -12.33
C TYR A 236 -6.34 12.85 -12.33
N VAL A 237 -6.69 13.43 -11.17
CA VAL A 237 -6.76 14.89 -11.02
C VAL A 237 -5.43 15.56 -11.35
N CYS A 238 -4.30 14.99 -10.88
CA CYS A 238 -2.97 15.50 -11.22
C CYS A 238 -2.70 15.49 -12.73
N ILE A 239 -3.08 14.42 -13.43
CA ILE A 239 -2.93 14.31 -14.89
C ILE A 239 -3.75 15.38 -15.59
N VAL A 240 -5.04 15.52 -15.25
CA VAL A 240 -5.95 16.50 -15.85
C VAL A 240 -5.44 17.93 -15.65
N CYS A 241 -4.87 18.25 -14.49
CA CYS A 241 -4.28 19.57 -14.23
C CYS A 241 -2.94 19.78 -14.95
N SER A 242 -2.15 18.74 -15.17
CA SER A 242 -0.78 18.85 -15.73
C SER A 242 -0.76 18.83 -17.26
N LEU A 243 -1.67 18.10 -17.90
CA LEU A 243 -1.70 17.96 -19.37
C LEU A 243 -1.86 19.30 -20.11
N PRO A 244 -2.77 20.22 -19.74
CA PRO A 244 -2.89 21.50 -20.43
C PRO A 244 -1.63 22.36 -20.32
N ALA A 245 -0.94 22.32 -19.16
CA ALA A 245 0.33 23.02 -18.98
C ALA A 245 1.42 22.49 -19.94
N ILE A 246 1.51 21.17 -20.11
CA ILE A 246 2.43 20.55 -21.07
C ILE A 246 2.10 21.00 -22.50
N LEU A 247 0.82 21.01 -22.87
CA LEU A 247 0.37 21.45 -24.19
C LEU A 247 0.72 22.93 -24.44
N ILE A 248 0.55 23.81 -23.46
CA ILE A 248 0.93 25.23 -23.57
C ILE A 248 2.44 25.37 -23.81
N PHE A 249 3.27 24.64 -23.05
CA PHE A 249 4.73 24.66 -23.23
C PHE A 249 5.21 24.08 -24.56
N LEU A 250 4.43 23.20 -25.20
CA LEU A 250 4.74 22.66 -26.52
C LEU A 250 4.23 23.55 -27.67
N ALA A 251 3.07 24.19 -27.48
CA ALA A 251 2.40 24.98 -28.52
C ALA A 251 3.07 26.35 -28.76
N ILE A 252 3.69 26.95 -27.73
CA ILE A 252 4.30 28.28 -27.83
C ILE A 252 5.80 28.16 -28.17
N PRO A 253 6.25 28.64 -29.35
CA PRO A 253 7.64 28.46 -29.81
C PRO A 253 8.69 29.05 -28.85
N VAL A 254 8.40 30.22 -28.27
CA VAL A 254 9.31 30.90 -27.32
C VAL A 254 9.61 30.01 -26.10
N PHE A 255 8.61 29.29 -25.61
CA PHE A 255 8.76 28.36 -24.49
C PHE A 255 9.35 27.02 -24.89
N ARG A 256 9.20 26.62 -26.15
CA ARG A 256 9.74 25.35 -26.65
C ARG A 256 11.26 25.33 -26.62
N ASP A 257 11.90 26.46 -26.93
CA ASP A 257 13.34 26.57 -27.14
C ASP A 257 14.08 27.11 -25.90
N ASN A 258 13.36 27.59 -24.88
CA ASN A 258 13.96 28.08 -23.63
C ASN A 258 14.40 26.92 -22.73
N SER A 259 15.71 26.80 -22.49
CA SER A 259 16.30 25.71 -21.69
C SER A 259 15.70 25.54 -20.29
N ARG A 260 15.29 26.63 -19.62
CA ARG A 260 14.64 26.58 -18.31
C ARG A 260 13.25 25.92 -18.40
N VAL A 261 12.48 26.30 -19.41
CA VAL A 261 11.11 25.80 -19.60
C VAL A 261 11.13 24.35 -20.08
N ILE A 262 12.14 23.96 -20.87
CA ILE A 262 12.36 22.57 -21.29
C ILE A 262 12.47 21.63 -20.07
N LEU A 263 13.22 22.02 -19.03
CA LEU A 263 13.40 21.19 -17.83
C LEU A 263 12.09 21.03 -17.03
N HIS A 264 11.39 22.13 -16.75
CA HIS A 264 10.09 22.08 -16.06
C HIS A 264 9.05 21.28 -16.86
N ARG A 265 9.05 21.40 -18.19
CA ARG A 265 8.20 20.59 -19.08
C ARG A 265 8.53 19.10 -18.98
N ASN A 266 9.81 18.74 -19.01
CA ASN A 266 10.23 17.34 -18.91
C ASN A 266 9.88 16.72 -17.55
N LEU A 267 9.95 17.50 -16.47
CA LEU A 267 9.48 17.09 -15.14
C LEU A 267 7.97 16.80 -15.15
N LEU A 268 7.15 17.68 -15.73
CA LEU A 268 5.71 17.45 -15.87
C LEU A 268 5.39 16.21 -16.71
N ILE A 269 6.10 16.01 -17.83
CA ILE A 269 5.94 14.81 -18.68
C ILE A 269 6.28 13.55 -17.89
N SER A 270 7.38 13.54 -17.14
CA SER A 270 7.78 12.39 -16.31
C SER A 270 6.73 12.06 -15.24
N ILE A 271 6.18 13.08 -14.56
CA ILE A 271 5.08 12.92 -13.59
C ILE A 271 3.84 12.31 -14.26
N VAL A 272 3.44 12.78 -15.44
CA VAL A 272 2.28 12.24 -16.15
C VAL A 272 2.50 10.77 -16.53
N ILE A 273 3.68 10.43 -17.07
CA ILE A 273 4.03 9.04 -17.44
C ILE A 273 4.00 8.14 -16.19
N ARG A 274 4.63 8.57 -15.09
CA ARG A 274 4.61 7.86 -13.80
C ARG A 274 3.18 7.61 -13.32
N ASN A 275 2.34 8.64 -13.34
CA ASN A 275 0.96 8.55 -12.87
C ASN A 275 0.13 7.59 -13.74
N VAL A 276 0.28 7.64 -15.07
CA VAL A 276 -0.41 6.72 -15.99
C VAL A 276 0.00 5.26 -15.73
N LEU A 277 1.31 5.00 -15.64
CA LEU A 277 1.82 3.65 -15.37
C LEU A 277 1.37 3.13 -13.99
N THR A 278 1.37 3.99 -12.97
CA THR A 278 0.92 3.64 -11.62
C THR A 278 -0.58 3.34 -11.58
N ILE A 279 -1.41 4.10 -12.32
CA ILE A 279 -2.84 3.82 -12.45
C ILE A 279 -3.06 2.47 -13.14
N MET A 280 -2.35 2.20 -14.24
CA MET A 280 -2.43 0.91 -14.92
C MET A 280 -2.04 -0.25 -13.99
N ALA A 281 -0.92 -0.12 -13.27
CA ALA A 281 -0.49 -1.12 -12.29
C ALA A 281 -1.54 -1.37 -11.20
N LYS A 282 -2.09 -0.32 -10.59
CA LYS A 282 -3.11 -0.46 -9.53
C LYS A 282 -4.41 -1.06 -10.04
N LYS A 283 -4.93 -0.61 -11.18
CA LYS A 283 -6.22 -1.06 -11.70
C LYS A 283 -6.16 -2.45 -12.33
N ILE A 284 -5.13 -2.73 -13.12
CA ILE A 284 -5.02 -4.00 -13.86
C ILE A 284 -4.56 -5.13 -12.95
N VAL A 285 -3.65 -4.87 -12.01
CA VAL A 285 -3.02 -5.94 -11.20
C VAL A 285 -3.57 -5.96 -9.77
N ILE A 286 -3.42 -4.85 -9.03
CA ILE A 286 -3.62 -4.88 -7.57
C ILE A 286 -5.11 -4.94 -7.20
N ILE A 287 -5.94 -4.06 -7.78
CA ILE A 287 -7.38 -4.00 -7.47
C ILE A 287 -8.10 -5.25 -7.99
N ASP A 288 -7.70 -5.77 -9.14
CA ASP A 288 -8.23 -7.02 -9.70
C ASP A 288 -7.96 -8.22 -8.77
N ALA A 289 -6.73 -8.31 -8.24
CA ALA A 289 -6.35 -9.33 -7.27
C ALA A 289 -7.14 -9.21 -5.96
N LEU A 290 -7.43 -8.00 -5.48
CA LEU A 290 -8.23 -7.79 -4.26
C LEU A 290 -9.72 -8.14 -4.44
N LEU A 291 -10.25 -8.04 -5.65
CA LEU A 291 -11.66 -8.30 -5.96
C LEU A 291 -11.96 -9.78 -6.29
N SER A 292 -10.93 -10.60 -6.48
CA SER A 292 -11.04 -12.00 -6.94
C SER A 292 -10.78 -12.98 -5.78
N PRO A 293 -11.80 -13.38 -4.99
CA PRO A 293 -11.66 -14.24 -3.81
C PRO A 293 -11.41 -15.73 -4.13
N THR A 294 -11.54 -16.15 -5.39
CA THR A 294 -11.34 -17.53 -5.83
C THR A 294 -9.93 -17.74 -6.35
N ALA A 295 -9.23 -18.71 -5.76
CA ALA A 295 -7.86 -19.12 -6.04
C ALA A 295 -7.61 -19.44 -7.52
N SER A 296 -7.34 -18.40 -8.30
CA SER A 296 -6.52 -18.36 -9.49
C SER A 296 -6.41 -16.88 -9.82
N ASN A 297 -5.24 -16.29 -9.63
CA ASN A 297 -5.04 -14.87 -9.91
C ASN A 297 -5.10 -14.70 -11.44
N GLN A 298 -6.30 -14.50 -12.01
CA GLN A 298 -6.50 -14.56 -13.46
C GLN A 298 -5.67 -13.52 -14.24
N VAL A 299 -5.18 -12.47 -13.59
CA VAL A 299 -4.21 -11.54 -14.22
C VAL A 299 -2.75 -11.89 -13.91
N MET A 300 -2.45 -12.34 -12.69
CA MET A 300 -1.07 -12.61 -12.24
C MET A 300 -0.51 -13.94 -12.78
N ASP A 301 -1.36 -14.97 -12.87
CA ASP A 301 -0.96 -16.31 -13.33
C ASP A 301 -1.04 -16.43 -14.87
N ASN A 302 -1.94 -15.70 -15.53
CA ASN A 302 -2.14 -15.80 -16.98
C ASN A 302 -1.14 -14.98 -17.80
N ASN A 303 -0.49 -13.95 -17.24
CA ASN A 303 0.53 -13.17 -17.96
C ASN A 303 1.66 -12.63 -17.04
N PRO A 304 2.50 -13.51 -16.49
CA PRO A 304 3.56 -13.12 -15.55
C PRO A 304 4.61 -12.19 -16.19
N VAL A 305 4.88 -12.34 -17.49
CA VAL A 305 5.83 -11.48 -18.22
C VAL A 305 5.30 -10.06 -18.34
N GLY A 306 4.01 -9.89 -18.65
CA GLY A 306 3.37 -8.59 -18.73
C GLY A 306 3.41 -7.84 -17.39
N CYS A 307 3.16 -8.51 -16.27
CA CYS A 307 3.30 -7.87 -14.95
C CYS A 307 4.73 -7.41 -14.69
N ARG A 308 5.74 -8.26 -14.91
CA ARG A 308 7.15 -7.91 -14.63
C ARG A 308 7.60 -6.70 -15.43
N LEU A 309 7.23 -6.66 -16.71
CA LEU A 309 7.52 -5.54 -17.58
C LEU A 309 6.84 -4.25 -17.10
N LEU A 310 5.56 -4.33 -16.71
CA LEU A 310 4.83 -3.19 -16.15
C LEU A 310 5.47 -2.71 -14.83
N SER A 311 5.83 -3.61 -13.93
CA SER A 311 6.49 -3.27 -12.66
C SER A 311 7.83 -2.57 -12.90
N PHE A 312 8.64 -3.08 -13.85
CA PHE A 312 9.87 -2.42 -14.27
C PHE A 312 9.62 -1.00 -14.80
N PHE A 313 8.63 -0.81 -15.69
CA PHE A 313 8.31 0.52 -16.21
C PHE A 313 7.77 1.48 -15.15
N VAL A 314 6.98 1.00 -14.19
CA VAL A 314 6.53 1.81 -13.04
C VAL A 314 7.71 2.26 -12.20
N SER A 315 8.63 1.34 -11.90
CA SER A 315 9.86 1.64 -11.16
C SER A 315 10.72 2.67 -11.91
N ALA A 316 10.94 2.46 -13.21
CA ALA A 316 11.70 3.37 -14.06
C ALA A 316 11.03 4.75 -14.17
N ALA A 317 9.72 4.83 -14.39
CA ALA A 317 9.03 6.11 -14.47
C ALA A 317 9.06 6.88 -13.14
N THR A 318 8.97 6.16 -12.02
CA THR A 318 9.15 6.75 -10.69
C THR A 318 10.57 7.31 -10.55
N ASN A 319 11.60 6.53 -10.88
CA ASN A 319 13.01 6.97 -10.83
C ASN A 319 13.28 8.13 -11.78
N SER A 320 12.68 8.13 -12.97
CA SER A 320 12.72 9.25 -13.92
C SER A 320 12.18 10.53 -13.31
N THR A 321 11.10 10.45 -12.55
CA THR A 321 10.51 11.63 -11.89
C THR A 321 11.49 12.21 -10.86
N TYR A 322 12.12 11.37 -10.03
CA TYR A 322 13.17 11.81 -9.10
C TYR A 322 14.40 12.38 -9.82
N ALA A 323 14.86 11.74 -10.89
CA ALA A 323 15.98 12.23 -11.69
C ALA A 323 15.69 13.59 -12.34
N CYS A 324 14.49 13.77 -12.89
CA CYS A 324 14.01 15.05 -13.41
C CYS A 324 13.95 16.12 -12.33
N MET A 325 13.43 15.80 -11.12
CA MET A 325 13.46 16.74 -9.99
C MET A 325 14.88 17.17 -9.63
N MET A 326 15.82 16.22 -9.65
CA MET A 326 17.22 16.50 -9.34
C MET A 326 17.88 17.42 -10.35
N VAL A 327 17.68 17.14 -11.64
CA VAL A 327 18.24 17.97 -12.71
C VAL A 327 17.61 19.36 -12.73
N ASP A 328 16.28 19.45 -12.53
CA ASP A 328 15.58 20.74 -12.44
C ASP A 328 16.08 21.55 -11.23
N GLY A 329 16.21 20.91 -10.07
CA GLY A 329 16.74 21.51 -8.85
C GLY A 329 18.19 21.98 -8.97
N TYR A 330 19.05 21.16 -9.58
CA TYR A 330 20.45 21.51 -9.87
C TYR A 330 20.54 22.70 -10.82
N TYR A 331 19.74 22.70 -11.89
CA TYR A 331 19.71 23.80 -12.86
C TYR A 331 19.23 25.10 -12.21
N LEU A 332 18.16 25.05 -11.41
CA LEU A 332 17.65 26.22 -10.69
C LEU A 332 18.68 26.76 -9.69
N HIS A 333 19.31 25.88 -8.92
CA HIS A 333 20.40 26.26 -8.00
C HIS A 333 21.53 26.96 -8.77
N LYS A 334 21.94 26.41 -9.91
CA LYS A 334 22.97 27.02 -10.75
C LYS A 334 22.58 28.43 -11.23
N VAL A 335 21.37 28.60 -11.77
CA VAL A 335 20.89 29.89 -12.29
C VAL A 335 20.77 30.94 -11.18
N ILE A 336 20.40 30.57 -9.95
CA ILE A 336 20.19 31.54 -8.86
C ILE A 336 21.47 31.86 -8.09
N VAL A 337 22.28 30.83 -7.80
CA VAL A 337 23.44 30.90 -6.89
C VAL A 337 24.77 30.99 -7.65
N ARG A 338 24.91 30.26 -8.76
CA ARG A 338 26.16 30.16 -9.53
C ARG A 338 26.00 30.73 -10.95
N THR A 339 25.50 31.96 -11.04
CA THR A 339 25.17 32.65 -12.30
C THR A 339 26.31 32.72 -13.31
N PHE A 340 27.56 32.81 -12.85
CA PHE A 340 28.75 32.93 -13.72
C PHE A 340 29.36 31.58 -14.16
N ALA A 341 28.79 30.45 -13.72
CA ALA A 341 29.27 29.14 -14.14
C ALA A 341 28.82 28.81 -15.58
N LYS A 342 29.65 28.08 -16.34
CA LYS A 342 29.33 27.62 -17.71
C LYS A 342 28.01 26.84 -17.76
N GLU A 343 27.23 27.00 -18.82
CA GLU A 343 25.99 26.23 -19.03
C GLU A 343 26.31 24.77 -19.30
N PRO A 344 25.72 23.83 -18.55
CA PRO A 344 25.88 22.42 -18.86
C PRO A 344 25.20 22.15 -20.21
N PRO A 345 25.85 21.39 -21.11
CA PRO A 345 25.21 21.04 -22.37
C PRO A 345 23.97 20.19 -22.10
N LEU A 346 22.88 20.46 -22.83
CA LEU A 346 21.60 19.78 -22.63
C LEU A 346 21.71 18.25 -22.80
N VAL A 347 22.60 17.80 -23.69
CA VAL A 347 22.91 16.37 -23.90
C VAL A 347 23.42 15.69 -22.62
N PHE A 348 24.26 16.39 -21.83
CA PHE A 348 24.76 15.86 -20.56
C PHE A 348 23.62 15.70 -19.54
N LEU A 349 22.72 16.68 -19.46
CA LEU A 349 21.57 16.61 -18.55
C LEU A 349 20.64 15.45 -18.92
N TYR A 350 20.34 15.25 -20.21
CA TYR A 350 19.53 14.12 -20.66
C TYR A 350 20.20 12.77 -20.40
N SER A 351 21.51 12.66 -20.64
CA SER A 351 22.27 11.46 -20.33
C SER A 351 22.23 11.14 -18.83
N LEU A 352 22.37 12.16 -17.98
CA LEU A 352 22.27 12.00 -16.53
C LEU A 352 20.88 11.51 -16.11
N VAL A 353 19.79 12.06 -16.66
CA VAL A 353 18.43 11.57 -16.39
C VAL A 353 18.28 10.11 -16.81
N ALA A 354 18.77 9.74 -18.00
CA ALA A 354 18.66 8.37 -18.50
C ALA A 354 19.41 7.37 -17.59
N VAL A 355 20.64 7.68 -17.18
CA VAL A 355 21.43 6.83 -16.28
C VAL A 355 20.73 6.68 -14.93
N LEU A 356 20.30 7.79 -14.31
CA LEU A 356 19.60 7.78 -13.03
C LEU A 356 18.22 7.13 -13.07
N THR A 357 17.62 7.02 -14.25
CA THR A 357 16.35 6.33 -14.46
C THR A 357 16.55 4.82 -14.56
N PHE A 358 17.39 4.37 -15.49
CA PHE A 358 17.46 2.96 -15.87
C PHE A 358 18.44 2.15 -15.03
N LEU A 359 19.59 2.70 -14.65
CA LEU A 359 20.59 1.98 -13.87
C LEU A 359 20.03 1.39 -12.56
N PRO A 360 19.38 2.16 -11.67
CA PRO A 360 18.81 1.60 -10.43
C PRO A 360 17.66 0.62 -10.69
N SER A 361 16.83 0.86 -11.72
CA SER A 361 15.74 -0.04 -12.08
C SER A 361 16.25 -1.39 -12.60
N ILE A 362 17.34 -1.39 -13.38
CA ILE A 362 17.99 -2.62 -13.87
C ILE A 362 18.62 -3.41 -12.72
N ILE A 363 19.32 -2.71 -11.80
CA ILE A 363 19.91 -3.36 -10.62
C ILE A 363 18.83 -4.05 -9.80
N TRP A 364 17.75 -3.34 -9.46
CA TRP A 364 16.64 -3.95 -8.71
C TRP A 364 15.96 -5.09 -9.47
N ALA A 365 15.65 -4.92 -10.76
CA ALA A 365 15.07 -5.98 -11.56
C ALA A 365 15.98 -7.23 -11.61
N SER A 366 17.30 -7.06 -11.61
CA SER A 366 18.24 -8.17 -11.58
C SER A 366 18.25 -8.91 -10.23
N ILE A 367 18.13 -8.19 -9.12
CA ILE A 367 18.03 -8.77 -7.77
C ILE A 367 16.75 -9.60 -7.67
N VAL A 368 15.61 -9.00 -8.04
CA VAL A 368 14.30 -9.68 -7.96
C VAL A 368 14.24 -10.88 -8.91
N ALA A 369 14.77 -10.75 -10.13
CA ALA A 369 14.81 -11.87 -11.07
C ALA A 369 15.68 -13.05 -10.60
N ALA A 370 16.71 -12.78 -9.80
CA ALA A 370 17.58 -13.82 -9.26
C ALA A 370 16.89 -14.63 -8.15
N ASN A 371 16.08 -13.96 -7.32
CA ASN A 371 15.43 -14.57 -6.16
C ASN A 371 14.03 -15.15 -6.49
N GLU A 372 13.26 -14.50 -7.36
CA GLU A 372 11.88 -14.89 -7.68
C GLU A 372 11.66 -15.05 -9.19
N ARG A 373 11.62 -16.31 -9.66
CA ARG A 373 11.49 -16.62 -11.10
C ARG A 373 10.06 -16.73 -11.63
N THR A 374 9.06 -16.92 -10.78
CA THR A 374 7.68 -17.27 -11.18
C THR A 374 6.65 -16.19 -10.87
N SER A 375 6.86 -15.35 -9.86
CA SER A 375 5.88 -14.35 -9.40
C SER A 375 5.92 -13.02 -10.17
N CYS A 376 4.91 -12.19 -9.91
CA CYS A 376 4.76 -10.81 -10.41
C CYS A 376 5.41 -9.82 -9.43
N TRP A 377 6.29 -8.96 -9.92
CA TRP A 377 7.12 -8.05 -9.09
C TRP A 377 6.38 -6.80 -8.59
N MET A 378 5.05 -6.82 -8.53
CA MET A 378 4.24 -5.65 -8.16
C MET A 378 4.09 -5.51 -6.64
N VAL A 379 4.13 -6.63 -5.91
CA VAL A 379 4.06 -6.69 -4.45
C VAL A 379 5.45 -7.06 -3.93
N ASP A 380 5.91 -6.36 -2.88
CA ASP A 380 7.17 -6.69 -2.22
C ASP A 380 6.96 -7.77 -1.17
N THR A 381 7.38 -8.98 -1.45
CA THR A 381 7.27 -10.15 -0.57
C THR A 381 8.50 -10.32 0.32
N ASN A 382 9.70 -10.10 -0.25
CA ASN A 382 10.97 -10.38 0.43
C ASN A 382 11.72 -9.12 0.87
N GLY A 383 11.09 -7.95 0.78
CA GLY A 383 11.69 -6.67 1.15
C GLY A 383 12.76 -6.20 0.15
N GLU A 384 12.70 -6.64 -1.10
CA GLU A 384 13.73 -6.41 -2.12
C GLU A 384 13.65 -5.01 -2.75
N GLN A 385 12.58 -4.25 -2.48
CA GLN A 385 12.44 -2.87 -2.97
C GLN A 385 13.44 -1.88 -2.35
N TRP A 386 14.12 -2.27 -1.26
CA TRP A 386 15.07 -1.41 -0.51
C TRP A 386 16.14 -0.76 -1.40
N SER A 387 16.60 -1.45 -2.45
CA SER A 387 17.69 -0.96 -3.31
C SER A 387 17.28 0.30 -4.08
N VAL A 388 16.08 0.30 -4.65
CA VAL A 388 15.55 1.44 -5.41
C VAL A 388 15.07 2.55 -4.47
N ASP A 389 14.48 2.20 -3.33
CA ASP A 389 14.08 3.20 -2.34
C ASP A 389 15.28 3.93 -1.74
N SER A 390 16.37 3.22 -1.45
CA SER A 390 17.63 3.84 -1.01
C SER A 390 18.16 4.85 -2.02
N PHE A 391 18.12 4.52 -3.30
CA PHE A 391 18.52 5.44 -4.38
C PHE A 391 17.64 6.71 -4.41
N ARG A 392 16.32 6.55 -4.30
CA ARG A 392 15.37 7.68 -4.27
C ARG A 392 15.64 8.60 -3.08
N MET A 393 15.93 8.02 -1.91
CA MET A 393 16.26 8.78 -0.70
C MET A 393 17.55 9.61 -0.85
N VAL A 394 18.57 9.07 -1.53
CA VAL A 394 19.81 9.82 -1.83
C VAL A 394 19.53 11.02 -2.73
N ILE A 395 18.72 10.86 -3.79
CA ILE A 395 18.33 11.97 -4.67
C ILE A 395 17.58 13.05 -3.88
N LEU A 396 16.60 12.64 -3.06
CA LEU A 396 15.84 13.56 -2.22
C LEU A 396 16.73 14.32 -1.24
N PHE A 397 17.72 13.67 -0.65
CA PHE A 397 18.68 14.30 0.23
C PHE A 397 19.48 15.38 -0.51
N ILE A 398 20.01 15.08 -1.70
CA ILE A 398 20.71 16.05 -2.54
C ILE A 398 19.80 17.25 -2.87
N ASN A 399 18.56 16.99 -3.27
CA ASN A 399 17.58 18.05 -3.57
C ASN A 399 17.28 18.94 -2.37
N THR A 400 17.25 18.36 -1.17
CA THR A 400 17.04 19.10 0.08
C THR A 400 18.21 20.03 0.37
N VAL A 401 19.45 19.55 0.20
CA VAL A 401 20.66 20.40 0.37
C VAL A 401 20.64 21.56 -0.63
N LEU A 402 20.33 21.28 -1.91
CA LEU A 402 20.21 22.30 -2.95
C LEU A 402 19.13 23.34 -2.60
N LEU A 403 17.97 22.88 -2.11
CA LEU A 403 16.89 23.77 -1.67
C LEU A 403 17.36 24.68 -0.54
N LEU A 404 18.01 24.14 0.51
CA LEU A 404 18.48 24.93 1.64
C LEU A 404 19.46 26.04 1.22
N ASP A 405 20.36 25.74 0.27
CA ASP A 405 21.30 26.72 -0.28
C ASP A 405 20.58 27.80 -1.11
N ILE A 406 19.61 27.43 -1.95
CA ILE A 406 18.79 28.39 -2.69
C ILE A 406 18.05 29.32 -1.71
N VAL A 407 17.42 28.76 -0.68
CA VAL A 407 16.70 29.52 0.34
C VAL A 407 17.63 30.47 1.07
N ARG A 408 18.82 30.02 1.48
CA ARG A 408 19.84 30.86 2.13
C ARG A 408 20.23 32.06 1.26
N VAL A 409 20.53 31.83 -0.01
CA VAL A 409 20.94 32.88 -0.94
C VAL A 409 19.79 33.84 -1.23
N MET A 410 18.58 33.32 -1.41
CA MET A 410 17.38 34.15 -1.63
C MET A 410 17.12 35.07 -0.43
N ILE A 411 17.16 34.54 0.79
CA ILE A 411 17.02 35.34 2.02
C ILE A 411 18.13 36.39 2.11
N SER A 412 19.37 36.04 1.77
CA SER A 412 20.52 36.95 1.81
C SER A 412 20.39 38.11 0.82
N LYS A 413 20.02 37.84 -0.44
CA LYS A 413 19.81 38.88 -1.47
C LYS A 413 18.67 39.84 -1.09
N MET A 414 17.67 39.35 -0.37
CA MET A 414 16.52 40.16 0.05
C MET A 414 16.78 41.05 1.27
N LYS A 415 17.63 40.61 2.23
CA LYS A 415 18.07 41.46 3.34
C LYS A 415 18.80 42.72 2.86
N GLN A 416 19.40 42.65 1.67
CA GLN A 416 20.07 43.78 1.03
C GLN A 416 19.11 44.71 0.24
N GLY A 417 17.84 44.33 0.03
CA GLY A 417 16.90 44.99 -0.90
C GLY A 417 15.61 45.63 -0.31
N GLY A 418 15.22 45.37 0.94
CA GLY A 418 14.26 46.22 1.69
C GLY A 418 12.81 45.73 1.95
N THR A 419 12.28 46.16 3.11
CA THR A 419 10.92 46.00 3.72
C THR A 419 10.42 44.59 4.10
N THR A 420 9.89 44.48 5.34
CA THR A 420 9.28 43.27 5.94
C THR A 420 8.13 42.67 5.13
N ARG A 421 7.41 43.46 4.32
CA ARG A 421 6.30 43.00 3.47
C ARG A 421 6.78 42.17 2.29
N GLN A 422 7.90 42.54 1.67
CA GLN A 422 8.51 41.76 0.59
C GLN A 422 9.09 40.44 1.13
N THR A 423 9.65 40.46 2.35
CA THR A 423 10.16 39.25 3.03
C THR A 423 9.07 38.22 3.28
N LYS A 424 7.88 38.64 3.75
CA LYS A 424 6.73 37.74 3.94
C LYS A 424 6.21 37.16 2.62
N ALA A 425 6.17 37.97 1.56
CA ALA A 425 5.72 37.52 0.24
C ALA A 425 6.67 36.48 -0.38
N ALA A 426 7.98 36.69 -0.25
CA ALA A 426 8.97 35.75 -0.75
C ALA A 426 9.06 34.47 0.10
N PHE A 427 8.96 34.57 1.44
CA PHE A 427 8.85 33.39 2.30
C PHE A 427 7.66 32.53 1.90
N ARG A 428 6.51 33.16 1.60
CA ARG A 428 5.32 32.48 1.09
C ARG A 428 5.58 31.82 -0.27
N ALA A 429 6.31 32.46 -1.18
CA ALA A 429 6.73 31.86 -2.46
C ALA A 429 7.71 30.68 -2.25
N THR A 430 8.58 30.76 -1.24
CA THR A 430 9.54 29.71 -0.87
C THR A 430 8.85 28.47 -0.32
N LEU A 431 7.76 28.65 0.43
CA LEU A 431 6.94 27.55 0.94
C LEU A 431 6.38 26.68 -0.20
N PHE A 432 6.08 27.29 -1.36
CA PHE A 432 5.63 26.56 -2.55
C PHE A 432 6.76 25.83 -3.30
N LEU A 433 8.02 26.22 -3.10
CA LEU A 433 9.18 25.50 -3.61
C LEU A 433 9.43 24.21 -2.81
N ILE A 434 8.97 24.10 -1.56
CA ILE A 434 9.18 22.91 -0.72
C ILE A 434 8.56 21.63 -1.33
N PRO A 435 7.28 21.63 -1.77
CA PRO A 435 6.71 20.48 -2.49
C PRO A 435 7.43 20.16 -3.80
N LEU A 436 7.94 21.18 -4.50
CA LEU A 436 8.60 21.04 -5.80
C LEU A 436 9.88 20.19 -5.71
N PHE A 437 10.70 20.42 -4.68
CA PHE A 437 11.94 19.69 -4.43
C PHE A 437 11.72 18.32 -3.76
N GLY A 438 10.48 17.93 -3.49
CA GLY A 438 10.15 16.63 -2.93
C GLY A 438 10.38 16.52 -1.42
N LEU A 439 10.55 17.63 -0.67
CA LEU A 439 10.80 17.55 0.78
C LEU A 439 9.64 16.91 1.53
N HIS A 440 8.40 17.08 1.04
CA HIS A 440 7.23 16.40 1.59
C HIS A 440 7.36 14.87 1.57
N ILE A 441 8.17 14.32 0.67
CA ILE A 441 8.40 12.89 0.55
C ILE A 441 9.22 12.37 1.73
N PHE A 442 10.12 13.16 2.33
CA PHE A 442 10.79 12.75 3.57
C PHE A 442 9.81 12.53 4.72
N ILE A 443 8.78 13.38 4.80
CA ILE A 443 7.75 13.29 5.84
C ILE A 443 6.88 12.05 5.62
N THR A 444 6.71 11.60 4.37
CA THR A 444 5.88 10.44 4.00
C THR A 444 6.69 9.18 3.66
N ALA A 445 8.02 9.21 3.79
CA ALA A 445 8.92 8.10 3.42
C ALA A 445 8.96 6.99 4.47
N LYS A 446 8.83 7.34 5.76
CA LYS A 446 8.72 6.36 6.85
C LYS A 446 7.35 6.49 7.48
N LYS A 447 6.70 5.34 7.69
CA LYS A 447 5.48 5.23 8.50
C LYS A 447 5.83 5.70 9.91
N ILE A 448 5.50 6.96 10.21
CA ILE A 448 5.71 7.61 11.53
C ILE A 448 4.57 7.24 12.50
N VAL A 449 3.59 6.46 12.06
CA VAL A 449 2.47 6.03 12.89
C VAL A 449 2.98 5.03 13.94
N ILE A 450 3.07 5.48 15.19
CA ILE A 450 3.52 4.69 16.36
C ILE A 450 2.37 3.84 16.93
N ASN A 451 1.11 4.19 16.64
CA ASN A 451 -0.08 3.49 17.12
C ASN A 451 -0.72 2.64 16.01
N ASP A 452 -0.95 1.35 16.26
CA ASP A 452 -1.67 0.40 15.37
C ASP A 452 -3.19 0.71 15.20
N THR A 453 -3.60 1.98 15.32
CA THR A 453 -5.00 2.39 15.18
C THR A 453 -5.34 2.64 13.71
N CYS A 454 -6.41 2.01 13.22
CA CYS A 454 -6.79 2.05 11.81
C CYS A 454 -7.01 3.46 11.24
N TRP A 455 -7.63 4.35 12.02
CA TRP A 455 -7.89 5.72 11.57
C TRP A 455 -6.60 6.54 11.34
N ALA A 456 -5.57 6.34 12.17
CA ALA A 456 -4.30 7.04 12.03
C ALA A 456 -3.54 6.56 10.79
N GLU A 457 -3.63 5.26 10.50
CA GLU A 457 -3.08 4.65 9.29
C GLU A 457 -3.76 5.19 8.02
N ASP A 458 -5.09 5.26 8.05
CA ASP A 458 -5.87 5.79 6.94
C ASP A 458 -5.51 7.24 6.67
N ILE A 459 -5.47 8.10 7.71
CA ILE A 459 -5.06 9.50 7.56
C ILE A 459 -3.66 9.60 6.96
N TYR A 460 -2.72 8.77 7.42
CA TYR A 460 -1.35 8.77 6.91
C TYR A 460 -1.30 8.40 5.41
N ASP A 461 -1.97 7.33 5.01
CA ASP A 461 -1.98 6.88 3.60
C ASP A 461 -2.71 7.87 2.70
N TYR A 462 -3.86 8.39 3.13
CA TYR A 462 -4.57 9.42 2.37
C TYR A 462 -3.72 10.68 2.21
N PHE A 463 -3.12 11.16 3.29
CA PHE A 463 -2.23 12.32 3.25
C PHE A 463 -1.04 12.09 2.32
N ARG A 464 -0.37 10.93 2.41
CA ARG A 464 0.74 10.54 1.54
C ARG A 464 0.32 10.58 0.07
N TYR A 465 -0.81 9.97 -0.29
CA TYR A 465 -1.31 9.96 -1.67
C TYR A 465 -1.70 11.35 -2.16
N THR A 466 -2.30 12.19 -1.31
CA THR A 466 -2.59 13.59 -1.67
C THR A 466 -1.31 14.35 -1.96
N MET A 467 -0.29 14.22 -1.10
CA MET A 467 0.98 14.92 -1.27
C MET A 467 1.69 14.48 -2.55
N GLU A 468 1.75 13.18 -2.83
CA GLU A 468 2.32 12.62 -4.06
C GLU A 468 1.63 13.14 -5.32
N ALA A 469 0.29 13.18 -5.33
CA ALA A 469 -0.51 13.69 -6.44
C ALA A 469 -0.41 15.22 -6.59
N SER A 470 -0.25 15.95 -5.48
CA SER A 470 -0.19 17.41 -5.50
C SER A 470 1.05 17.97 -6.20
N GLN A 471 2.13 17.18 -6.29
CA GLN A 471 3.41 17.65 -6.82
C GLN A 471 3.30 18.17 -8.26
N GLY A 472 2.69 17.41 -9.18
CA GLY A 472 2.50 17.84 -10.56
C GLY A 472 1.57 19.05 -10.69
N ILE A 473 0.53 19.10 -9.84
CA ILE A 473 -0.42 20.22 -9.78
C ILE A 473 0.31 21.52 -9.40
N PHE A 474 1.16 21.49 -8.36
CA PHE A 474 1.91 22.66 -7.95
C PHE A 474 2.92 23.10 -9.01
N VAL A 475 3.62 22.18 -9.65
CA VAL A 475 4.53 22.50 -10.76
C VAL A 475 3.78 23.22 -11.89
N ALA A 476 2.62 22.69 -12.30
CA ALA A 476 1.80 23.28 -13.36
C ALA A 476 1.27 24.67 -12.97
N ILE A 477 0.79 24.84 -11.74
CA ILE A 477 0.31 26.14 -11.24
C ILE A 477 1.46 27.16 -11.22
N LEU A 478 2.59 26.84 -10.62
CA LEU A 478 3.67 27.82 -10.40
C LEU A 478 4.35 28.24 -11.70
N PHE A 479 4.67 27.30 -12.58
CA PHE A 479 5.46 27.58 -13.78
C PHE A 479 4.64 27.88 -15.02
N CYS A 480 3.38 27.42 -15.07
CA CYS A 480 2.47 27.68 -16.20
C CYS A 480 1.33 28.64 -15.80
N TYR A 481 0.38 28.20 -14.97
CA TYR A 481 -0.88 28.92 -14.78
C TYR A 481 -0.81 30.21 -13.95
N ALA A 482 0.20 30.38 -13.10
CA ALA A 482 0.41 31.59 -12.30
C ALA A 482 1.58 32.43 -12.86
N ASN A 483 2.25 31.96 -13.91
CA ASN A 483 3.44 32.61 -14.44
C ASN A 483 3.05 33.76 -15.38
N ALA A 484 3.39 34.99 -14.99
CA ALA A 484 3.05 36.20 -15.75
C ALA A 484 3.64 36.20 -17.18
N GLU A 485 4.81 35.59 -17.39
CA GLU A 485 5.42 35.46 -18.72
C GLU A 485 4.53 34.63 -19.66
N VAL A 486 3.97 33.53 -19.15
CA VAL A 486 3.06 32.65 -19.89
C VAL A 486 1.75 33.38 -20.23
N HIS A 487 1.19 34.14 -19.30
CA HIS A 487 -0.02 34.93 -19.57
C HIS A 487 0.21 35.99 -20.66
N ASN A 488 1.34 36.68 -20.61
CA ASN A 488 1.66 37.71 -21.59
C ASN A 488 1.81 37.13 -23.00
N GLU A 489 2.50 36.00 -23.13
CA GLU A 489 2.64 35.31 -24.42
C GLU A 489 1.32 34.72 -24.91
N LEU A 490 0.49 34.17 -24.03
CA LEU A 490 -0.83 33.67 -24.39
C LEU A 490 -1.74 34.81 -24.88
N ASN A 491 -1.73 35.96 -24.21
CA ASN A 491 -2.45 37.16 -24.64
C ASN A 491 -1.94 37.69 -25.98
N ASN A 492 -0.62 37.66 -26.20
CA ASN A 492 -0.02 38.04 -27.48
C ASN A 492 -0.46 37.09 -28.61
N LEU A 493 -0.48 35.78 -28.35
CA LEU A 493 -0.94 34.78 -29.30
C LEU A 493 -2.44 34.97 -29.62
N PHE A 494 -3.27 35.17 -28.59
CA PHE A 494 -4.70 35.44 -28.76
C PHE A 494 -4.95 36.71 -29.58
N ARG A 495 -4.20 37.79 -29.32
CA ARG A 495 -4.27 39.02 -30.11
C ARG A 495 -3.90 38.79 -31.58
N LYS A 496 -2.82 38.05 -31.85
CA LYS A 496 -2.41 37.70 -33.22
C LYS A 496 -3.46 36.86 -33.93
N LEU A 497 -4.00 35.84 -33.25
CA LEU A 497 -5.06 34.98 -33.78
C LEU A 497 -6.35 35.76 -34.06
N SER A 498 -6.75 36.65 -33.14
CA SER A 498 -7.92 37.51 -33.32
C SER A 498 -7.79 38.42 -34.54
N ILE A 499 -6.61 39.02 -34.76
CA ILE A 499 -6.34 39.84 -35.94
C ILE A 499 -6.42 39.01 -37.22
N GLN A 500 -5.79 37.81 -37.23
CA GLN A 500 -5.82 36.92 -38.39
C GLN A 500 -7.23 36.40 -38.72
N LEU A 501 -8.03 36.07 -37.71
CA LEU A 501 -9.41 35.65 -37.89
C LEU A 501 -10.28 36.80 -38.38
N ASN A 502 -10.08 38.03 -37.89
CA ASN A 502 -10.80 39.19 -38.40
C ASN A 502 -10.45 39.46 -39.87
N GLN A 503 -9.18 39.32 -40.25
CA GLN A 503 -8.73 39.48 -41.64
C GLN A 503 -9.25 38.37 -42.58
N ARG A 504 -9.37 37.12 -42.11
CA ARG A 504 -9.80 35.99 -42.94
C ARG A 504 -11.30 35.76 -42.99
N LEU A 505 -12.02 36.03 -41.90
CA LEU A 505 -13.44 35.69 -41.74
C LEU A 505 -14.35 36.92 -41.59
N GLY A 506 -13.80 38.14 -41.57
CA GLY A 506 -14.59 39.38 -41.40
C GLY A 506 -15.30 39.48 -40.03
N TRP A 507 -14.91 38.64 -39.06
CA TRP A 507 -15.53 38.58 -37.75
C TRP A 507 -14.97 39.68 -36.83
N ASN A 508 -15.74 40.77 -36.69
CA ASN A 508 -15.44 41.88 -35.79
C ASN A 508 -15.59 41.50 -34.31
N PHE A 509 -14.62 40.78 -33.74
CA PHE A 509 -14.53 40.58 -32.28
C PHE A 509 -14.08 41.85 -31.52
N ALA A 510 -13.61 42.88 -32.22
CA ALA A 510 -13.12 44.12 -31.64
C ALA A 510 -14.24 45.16 -31.49
N ARG A 511 -15.02 45.08 -30.41
CA ARG A 511 -15.88 46.21 -30.00
C ARG A 511 -15.63 46.77 -28.60
N THR A 512 -14.61 46.33 -27.86
CA THR A 512 -14.46 46.81 -26.47
C THR A 512 -13.02 46.97 -25.94
N ALA A 513 -12.05 47.37 -26.77
CA ALA A 513 -10.73 47.75 -26.23
C ALA A 513 -9.99 48.82 -27.05
N ALA A 514 -10.70 49.81 -27.59
CA ALA A 514 -10.05 51.02 -28.10
C ALA A 514 -9.96 52.06 -26.98
N ARG A 515 -8.96 51.95 -26.10
CA ARG A 515 -8.48 53.11 -25.32
C ARG A 515 -6.95 53.08 -25.13
N ARG A 516 -6.30 53.81 -26.02
CA ARG A 516 -4.98 54.50 -25.93
C ARG A 516 -3.68 53.68 -25.90
N ARG A 517 -2.91 53.83 -26.99
CA ARG A 517 -1.59 54.52 -26.98
C ARG A 517 -1.29 55.02 -28.41
N THR A 518 -1.40 56.33 -28.62
CA THR A 518 -0.82 57.02 -29.77
C THR A 518 0.69 57.10 -29.55
N THR A 519 1.47 56.35 -30.34
CA THR A 519 2.91 56.59 -30.49
C THR A 519 3.09 57.67 -31.54
N THR A 520 3.55 58.84 -31.10
CA THR A 520 4.03 59.94 -31.94
C THR A 520 5.22 59.44 -32.75
N ALA A 521 5.08 59.32 -34.06
CA ALA A 521 6.21 59.11 -34.96
C ALA A 521 6.91 60.45 -35.18
N THR A 522 8.18 60.55 -34.81
CA THR A 522 9.05 61.67 -35.20
C THR A 522 9.30 61.57 -36.71
N TYR A 523 8.76 62.54 -37.45
CA TYR A 523 9.03 62.74 -38.88
C TYR A 523 10.39 63.43 -39.01
N VAL A 524 11.37 62.78 -39.63
CA VAL A 524 12.64 63.41 -40.03
C VAL A 524 12.42 63.99 -41.43
N GLN A 525 12.54 65.31 -41.58
CA GLN A 525 12.49 65.97 -42.89
C GLN A 525 13.78 65.65 -43.68
N PRO A 526 13.68 65.39 -45.00
CA PRO A 526 14.86 65.32 -45.86
C PRO A 526 15.36 66.73 -46.19
N ALA A 527 16.67 66.93 -46.08
CA ALA A 527 17.35 68.16 -46.45
C ALA A 527 17.47 68.28 -47.98
N ASP A 528 17.03 69.42 -48.51
CA ASP A 528 17.25 69.84 -49.90
C ASP A 528 18.75 70.05 -50.17
N PHE A 529 19.30 69.25 -51.08
CA PHE A 529 20.60 69.52 -51.70
C PHE A 529 20.36 70.42 -52.91
N LYS A 530 20.61 71.73 -52.75
CA LYS A 530 20.81 72.65 -53.88
C LYS A 530 22.26 72.53 -54.37
N ASN A 531 22.40 72.20 -55.66
CA ASN A 531 23.60 72.48 -56.44
C ASN A 531 23.81 73.99 -56.53
N GLU A 532 25.02 74.48 -56.33
CA GLU A 532 25.68 75.53 -57.13
C GLU A 532 27.11 75.80 -56.63
N PHE A 533 28.05 75.62 -57.56
CA PHE A 533 29.45 76.07 -57.67
C PHE A 533 30.52 75.61 -56.66
#